data_AF-A0A2E7QD69-F1
#
_entry.id   AF-A0A2E7QD69-F1
#
_cell.length_a   1.000
_cell.length_b   1.000
_cell.length_c   1.000
_cell.angle_alpha   90.00
_cell.angle_beta   90.00
_cell.angle_gamma   90.00
#
_symmetry.space_group_name_H-M   'P 1'
#
loop_
_entity.id
_entity.type
_entity.pdbx_description
1 polymer ?
#
loop_
_entity_poly.entity_id
_entity_poly.type
_entity_poly.pdbx_seq_one_letter_code
_entity_poly.pdbx_strand_id
1 'polypeptide(L)'
;MATALALTLFYVVIYMWITPHPEIKLIRENNIAAALAFAGSLIGFCMPLASAITNSASLVDVLVWGVVALLVQIVIFYLVCLPIPKISERIEKGEVACGLWLGSASLAGGLLNAASMTN
;
A
#
# COMPACT_ATOMS: atom_id res chain seq x y z
N MET A 1 7.97 12.97 -13.53
CA MET A 1 7.75 11.56 -13.95
C MET A 1 8.91 10.63 -13.57
N ALA A 2 10.16 10.91 -13.93
CA ALA A 2 11.30 10.04 -13.56
C ALA A 2 11.52 9.93 -12.04
N THR A 3 11.33 11.04 -11.31
CA THR A 3 11.40 11.10 -9.84
C THR A 3 10.27 10.32 -9.17
N ALA A 4 9.06 10.43 -9.70
CA ALA A 4 7.89 9.68 -9.28
C ALA A 4 8.13 8.17 -9.42
N LEU A 5 8.55 7.71 -10.59
CA LEU A 5 8.88 6.31 -10.86
C LEU A 5 10.00 5.79 -9.96
N ALA A 6 11.05 6.59 -9.73
CA ALA A 6 12.15 6.22 -8.84
C ALA A 6 11.69 6.08 -7.37
N LEU A 7 10.82 6.98 -6.90
CA LEU A 7 10.23 6.90 -5.56
C LEU A 7 9.22 5.76 -5.42
N THR A 8 8.43 5.47 -6.46
CA THR A 8 7.54 4.30 -6.47
C THR A 8 8.38 3.02 -6.44
N LEU A 9 9.48 2.93 -7.21
CA LEU A 9 10.39 1.79 -7.14
C LEU A 9 11.03 1.68 -5.74
N PHE A 10 11.46 2.79 -5.16
CA PHE A 10 12.07 2.83 -3.83
C PHE A 10 11.08 2.45 -2.73
N TYR A 11 9.82 2.90 -2.82
CA TYR A 11 8.75 2.43 -1.96
C TYR A 11 8.51 0.94 -2.13
N VAL A 12 8.39 0.46 -3.37
CA VAL A 12 8.20 -0.97 -3.66
C VAL A 12 9.33 -1.80 -3.05
N VAL A 13 10.59 -1.32 -3.09
CA VAL A 13 11.74 -1.95 -2.45
C VAL A 13 11.65 -1.90 -0.92
N ILE A 14 11.37 -0.73 -0.31
CA ILE A 14 11.22 -0.60 1.15
C ILE A 14 10.04 -1.41 1.66
N TYR A 15 8.91 -1.39 0.96
CA TYR A 15 7.72 -2.17 1.28
C TYR A 15 8.02 -3.66 1.15
N MET A 16 8.73 -4.11 0.11
CA MET A 16 9.21 -5.50 0.06
C MET A 16 10.23 -5.86 1.15
N TRP A 17 10.92 -4.88 1.72
CA TRP A 17 11.90 -5.09 2.80
C TRP A 17 11.27 -5.07 4.19
N ILE A 18 10.28 -4.21 4.40
CA ILE A 18 9.55 -4.04 5.67
C ILE A 18 8.45 -5.07 5.81
N THR A 19 7.78 -5.44 4.73
CA THR A 19 6.73 -6.46 4.76
C THR A 19 7.39 -7.83 4.57
N PRO A 20 7.48 -8.69 5.60
CA PRO A 20 8.00 -10.05 5.47
C PRO A 20 6.87 -10.92 4.89
N HIS A 21 6.41 -10.56 3.69
CA HIS A 21 5.34 -11.23 2.99
C HIS A 21 5.88 -11.79 1.69
N PRO A 22 5.83 -13.12 1.50
CA PRO A 22 6.05 -13.69 0.19
C PRO A 22 4.80 -13.48 -0.69
N GLU A 23 4.21 -12.28 -0.70
CA GLU A 23 3.05 -11.91 -1.54
C GLU A 23 3.33 -12.25 -3.00
N ILE A 24 4.54 -11.97 -3.49
CA ILE A 24 4.96 -12.31 -4.86
C ILE A 24 5.01 -13.84 -5.07
N LYS A 25 5.35 -14.63 -4.05
CA LYS A 25 5.34 -16.09 -4.11
C LYS A 25 3.90 -16.64 -4.11
N LEU A 26 3.02 -16.09 -3.28
CA LEU A 26 1.60 -16.44 -3.23
C LEU A 26 0.84 -16.03 -4.49
N ILE A 27 1.17 -14.88 -5.07
CA ILE A 27 0.66 -14.44 -6.38
C ILE A 27 1.16 -15.40 -7.47
N ARG A 28 2.42 -15.85 -7.41
CA ARG A 28 2.95 -16.91 -8.29
C ARG A 28 2.26 -18.27 -8.09
N GLU A 29 1.77 -18.55 -6.88
CA GLU A 29 0.96 -19.73 -6.55
C GLU A 29 -0.54 -19.57 -6.88
N ASN A 30 -0.91 -18.53 -7.65
CA ASN A 30 -2.28 -18.26 -8.13
C ASN A 30 -3.29 -17.93 -7.01
N ASN A 31 -2.81 -17.37 -5.91
CA ASN A 31 -3.66 -16.96 -4.80
C ASN A 31 -4.29 -15.57 -5.07
N ILE A 32 -5.57 -15.58 -5.42
CA ILE A 32 -6.35 -14.36 -5.70
C ILE A 32 -6.44 -13.43 -4.48
N ALA A 33 -6.45 -13.97 -3.26
CA ALA A 33 -6.50 -13.16 -2.05
C ALA A 33 -5.24 -12.30 -1.90
N ALA A 34 -4.06 -12.89 -2.14
CA ALA A 34 -2.79 -12.19 -2.09
C ALA A 34 -2.71 -11.12 -3.20
N ALA A 35 -3.20 -11.44 -4.40
CA ALA A 35 -3.23 -10.50 -5.51
C ALA A 35 -4.13 -9.27 -5.21
N LEU A 36 -5.31 -9.47 -4.63
CA LEU A 36 -6.22 -8.38 -4.28
C LEU A 36 -5.68 -7.49 -3.16
N ALA A 37 -5.10 -8.10 -2.11
CA ALA A 37 -4.45 -7.38 -1.04
C ALA A 37 -3.30 -6.50 -1.56
N PHE A 38 -2.41 -7.10 -2.36
CA PHE A 38 -1.27 -6.41 -2.93
C PHE A 38 -1.69 -5.30 -3.91
N ALA A 39 -2.62 -5.59 -4.82
CA ALA A 39 -3.11 -4.60 -5.78
C ALA A 39 -3.79 -3.41 -5.08
N GLY A 40 -4.63 -3.67 -4.08
CA GLY A 40 -5.31 -2.62 -3.31
C GLY A 40 -4.32 -1.76 -2.51
N SER A 41 -3.31 -2.38 -1.88
CA SER A 41 -2.26 -1.64 -1.19
C SER A 41 -1.39 -0.81 -2.14
N LEU A 42 -1.01 -1.38 -3.28
CA LEU A 42 -0.21 -0.68 -4.28
C LEU A 42 -0.94 0.55 -4.83
N ILE A 43 -2.22 0.40 -5.22
CA ILE A 43 -3.02 1.51 -5.72
C ILE A 43 -3.27 2.55 -4.61
N GLY A 44 -3.54 2.09 -3.39
CA GLY A 44 -3.71 2.96 -2.23
C GLY A 44 -2.48 3.83 -1.96
N PHE A 45 -1.26 3.27 -2.07
CA PHE A 45 -0.04 4.04 -1.91
C PHE A 45 0.24 5.00 -3.08
N CYS A 46 -0.09 4.59 -4.31
CA CYS A 46 0.14 5.42 -5.49
C CYS A 46 -0.71 6.71 -5.50
N MET A 47 -1.90 6.71 -4.88
CA MET A 47 -2.78 7.88 -4.82
C MET A 47 -2.16 9.10 -4.10
N PRO A 48 -1.72 9.00 -2.83
CA PRO A 48 -1.11 10.13 -2.14
C PRO A 48 0.23 10.50 -2.76
N LEU A 49 0.99 9.53 -3.29
CA LEU A 49 2.21 9.82 -4.03
C LEU A 49 1.94 10.66 -5.28
N ALA A 50 0.89 10.33 -6.05
CA ALA A 50 0.47 11.11 -7.21
C ALA A 50 0.06 12.54 -6.82
N SER A 51 -0.69 12.70 -5.73
CA SER A 51 -1.06 14.00 -5.18
C SER A 51 0.18 14.82 -4.76
N ALA A 52 1.16 14.18 -4.11
CA ALA A 52 2.44 14.79 -3.75
C ALA A 52 3.17 15.34 -4.97
N ILE A 53 3.23 14.56 -6.05
CA ILE A 53 3.93 14.95 -7.28
C ILE A 53 3.24 16.14 -7.96
N THR A 54 1.91 16.21 -7.92
CA THR A 54 1.16 17.32 -8.51
C THR A 54 1.26 18.61 -7.70
N ASN A 55 1.42 18.51 -6.38
CA ASN A 55 1.42 19.67 -5.47
C ASN A 55 2.84 20.15 -5.09
N SER A 56 3.88 19.32 -5.27
CA SER A 56 5.23 19.64 -4.81
C SER A 56 6.19 20.09 -5.93
N ALA A 57 6.78 21.27 -5.76
CA ALA A 57 7.85 21.82 -6.60
C ALA A 57 9.25 21.27 -6.24
N SER A 58 9.40 20.52 -5.13
CA SER A 58 10.69 20.06 -4.59
C SER A 58 10.75 18.55 -4.37
N LEU A 59 11.92 17.93 -4.62
CA LEU A 59 12.16 16.49 -4.39
C LEU A 59 11.94 16.07 -2.92
N VAL A 60 12.20 17.01 -2.00
CA VAL A 60 12.16 16.77 -0.56
C VAL A 60 10.72 16.61 -0.09
N ASP A 61 9.78 17.42 -0.60
CA ASP A 61 8.36 17.28 -0.25
C ASP A 61 7.79 15.93 -0.69
N VAL A 62 8.17 15.45 -1.88
CA VAL A 62 7.72 14.14 -2.39
C VAL A 62 8.25 13.02 -1.49
N LEU A 63 9.48 13.16 -0.97
CA LEU A 63 10.05 12.22 0.01
C LEU A 63 9.28 12.23 1.33
N VAL A 64 9.00 13.41 1.89
CA VAL A 64 8.25 13.55 3.15
C VAL A 64 6.86 12.93 3.02
N TRP A 65 6.13 13.25 1.95
CA TRP A 65 4.81 12.69 1.72
C TRP A 65 4.81 11.20 1.38
N GLY A 66 5.86 10.70 0.72
CA GLY A 66 6.06 9.27 0.54
C GLY A 66 6.22 8.53 1.88
N VAL A 67 6.95 9.12 2.83
CA VAL A 67 7.08 8.56 4.19
C VAL A 67 5.75 8.63 4.94
N VAL A 68 5.01 9.74 4.85
CA VAL A 68 3.68 9.87 5.48
C VAL A 68 2.71 8.82 4.91
N ALA A 69 2.69 8.64 3.59
CA ALA A 69 1.86 7.62 2.95
C ALA A 69 2.23 6.20 3.40
N LEU A 70 3.52 5.91 3.58
CA LEU A 70 3.98 4.62 4.09
C LEU A 70 3.50 4.40 5.53
N LEU A 71 3.63 5.42 6.39
CA LEU A 71 3.13 5.36 7.77
C LEU A 71 1.61 5.12 7.81
N VAL A 72 0.85 5.84 7.00
CA VAL A 72 -0.61 5.66 6.89
C VAL A 72 -0.94 4.23 6.44
N GLN A 73 -0.22 3.68 5.46
CA GLN A 73 -0.42 2.31 4.99
C GLN A 73 -0.18 1.27 6.10
N ILE A 74 0.87 1.45 6.90
CA ILE A 74 1.18 0.58 8.05
C ILE A 74 0.07 0.69 9.11
N VAL A 75 -0.40 1.90 9.41
CA VAL A 75 -1.48 2.12 10.38
C VAL A 75 -2.76 1.43 9.91
N ILE A 76 -3.13 1.58 8.64
CA ILE A 76 -4.30 0.91 8.06
C ILE A 76 -4.16 -0.61 8.15
N PHE A 77 -2.98 -1.16 7.80
CA PHE A 77 -2.71 -2.58 7.91
C PHE A 77 -2.96 -3.08 9.34
N TYR A 78 -2.44 -2.37 10.35
CA TYR A 78 -2.66 -2.70 11.76
C TYR A 78 -4.14 -2.59 12.16
N LEU A 79 -4.85 -1.55 11.72
CA LEU A 79 -6.28 -1.37 11.99
C LEU A 79 -7.12 -2.49 11.38
N VAL A 80 -6.76 -2.97 10.20
CA VAL A 80 -7.45 -4.08 9.52
C VAL A 80 -7.14 -5.42 10.20
N CYS A 81 -5.96 -5.56 10.81
CA CYS A 81 -5.59 -6.74 11.60
C CYS A 81 -6.31 -6.84 12.96
N LEU A 82 -6.89 -5.75 13.49
CA LEU A 82 -7.68 -5.78 14.74
C LEU A 82 -8.96 -6.64 14.65
N PRO A 83 -9.87 -6.43 13.66
CA PRO A 83 -11.10 -7.21 13.54
C PRO A 83 -10.84 -8.63 12.98
N ILE A 84 -9.80 -8.81 12.18
CA ILE A 84 -9.45 -10.11 11.60
C ILE A 84 -8.00 -10.44 11.98
N PRO A 85 -7.77 -11.06 13.15
CA PRO A 85 -6.43 -11.47 13.54
C PRO A 85 -5.90 -12.53 12.55
N LYS A 86 -4.60 -12.46 12.26
CA LYS A 86 -3.90 -13.36 11.31
C LYS A 86 -4.41 -13.26 9.87
N ILE A 87 -4.75 -12.06 9.40
CA ILE A 87 -5.09 -11.81 7.97
C ILE A 87 -4.05 -12.42 7.03
N SER A 88 -2.76 -12.31 7.33
CA SER A 88 -1.69 -12.84 6.48
C SER A 88 -1.80 -14.36 6.31
N GLU A 89 -2.03 -15.11 7.39
CA GLU A 89 -2.19 -16.57 7.35
C GLU A 89 -3.49 -16.97 6.61
N ARG A 90 -4.53 -16.15 6.71
CA ARG A 90 -5.81 -16.37 6.00
C ARG A 90 -5.70 -16.08 4.51
N ILE A 91 -4.95 -15.03 4.14
CA ILE A 91 -4.58 -14.74 2.77
C ILE A 91 -3.74 -15.91 2.22
N GLU A 92 -2.78 -16.44 2.98
CA GLU A 92 -2.00 -17.61 2.58
C GLU A 92 -2.88 -18.84 2.29
N LYS A 93 -3.94 -19.03 3.06
CA LYS A 93 -4.95 -20.09 2.85
C LYS A 93 -5.90 -19.85 1.67
N GLY A 94 -5.77 -18.72 0.97
CA GLY A 94 -6.58 -18.39 -0.20
C GLY A 94 -7.93 -17.75 0.14
N GLU A 95 -8.11 -17.23 1.36
CA GLU A 95 -9.35 -16.55 1.74
C GLU A 95 -9.47 -15.18 1.05
N VAL A 96 -10.12 -15.17 -0.11
CA VAL A 96 -10.34 -13.98 -0.96
C VAL A 96 -10.97 -12.83 -0.17
N ALA A 97 -11.87 -13.11 0.77
CA ALA A 97 -12.49 -12.11 1.62
C ALA A 97 -11.47 -11.30 2.45
N CYS A 98 -10.44 -11.96 2.99
CA CYS A 98 -9.38 -11.30 3.75
C CYS A 98 -8.52 -10.43 2.85
N GLY A 99 -8.20 -10.93 1.65
CA GLY A 99 -7.45 -10.18 0.64
C GLY A 99 -8.19 -8.93 0.14
N LEU A 100 -9.49 -9.07 -0.15
CA LEU A 100 -10.35 -7.97 -0.55
C LEU A 100 -10.49 -6.92 0.56
N TRP A 101 -10.69 -7.37 1.80
CA TRP A 101 -10.83 -6.47 2.95
C TRP A 101 -9.56 -5.64 3.17
N LEU A 102 -8.40 -6.30 3.21
CA LEU A 102 -7.12 -5.62 3.37
C LEU A 102 -6.86 -4.66 2.20
N GLY A 103 -7.01 -5.13 0.95
CA GLY A 103 -6.77 -4.33 -0.24
C GLY A 103 -7.69 -3.10 -0.32
N SER A 104 -8.98 -3.26 0.00
CA SER A 104 -9.96 -2.17 -0.05
C SER A 104 -9.73 -1.13 1.05
N ALA A 105 -9.38 -1.56 2.26
CA ALA A 105 -9.06 -0.66 3.36
C ALA A 105 -7.79 0.16 3.06
N SER A 106 -6.77 -0.49 2.51
CA SER A 106 -5.54 0.15 2.07
C SER A 106 -5.79 1.18 0.96
N LEU A 107 -6.65 0.83 0.00
CA LEU A 107 -7.08 1.74 -1.06
C LEU A 107 -7.82 2.96 -0.51
N ALA A 108 -8.77 2.74 0.41
CA ALA A 108 -9.58 3.80 1.00
C ALA A 108 -8.73 4.77 1.83
N GLY A 109 -7.82 4.26 2.66
CA GLY A 109 -6.97 5.14 3.45
C GLY A 109 -5.90 5.85 2.59
N GLY A 110 -5.44 5.22 1.51
CA GLY A 110 -4.64 5.88 0.47
C GLY A 110 -5.36 7.06 -0.19
N LEU A 111 -6.63 6.86 -0.56
CA LEU A 111 -7.49 7.90 -1.12
C LEU A 111 -7.68 9.07 -0.13
N LEU A 112 -7.95 8.76 1.14
CA LEU A 112 -8.09 9.78 2.19
C LEU A 112 -6.80 10.57 2.38
N ASN A 113 -5.65 9.90 2.41
CA ASN A 113 -4.36 10.54 2.51
C ASN A 113 -4.09 11.47 1.31
N ALA A 114 -4.42 11.02 0.10
CA ALA A 114 -4.29 11.82 -1.12
C ALA A 114 -5.18 13.08 -1.08
N ALA A 115 -6.41 12.96 -0.58
CA ALA A 115 -7.34 14.07 -0.45
C ALA A 115 -6.89 15.10 0.59
N SER A 116 -6.25 14.66 1.68
CA SER A 116 -5.69 15.56 2.69
C SER A 116 -4.53 16.42 2.16
N MET A 117 -3.88 15.98 1.08
CA MET A 117 -2.78 16.71 0.44
C MET A 117 -3.21 17.77 -0.57
N THR A 118 -4.47 17.78 -1.00
CA THR A 118 -4.97 18.66 -2.07
C THR A 118 -5.46 20.02 -1.55
N ASN A 119 -5.03 20.47 -0.36
CA ASN A 119 -5.38 21.79 0.20
C ASN A 119 -4.24 22.80 0.08
#